data_AF-A0A526TYP5-F1
#
_entry.id   AF-A0A526TYP5-F1
#
_cell.length_a   1.000
_cell.length_b   1.000
_cell.length_c   1.000
_cell.angle_alpha   90.00
_cell.angle_beta   90.00
_cell.angle_gamma   90.00
#
_symmetry.space_group_name_H-M   'P 1'
#
loop_
_entity.id
_entity.type
_entity.pdbx_description
1 polymer ?
#
loop_
_entity_poly.entity_id
_entity_poly.type
_entity_poly.pdbx_seq_one_letter_code
_entity_poly.pdbx_strand_id
1 'polypeptide(L)'
;MRTHSQVRFANGEPVLGVKNSAKAAASVYEQWRPQFSGRERRNAYHLLFSAKAGTDANAVMAAARAVMEERAPGYKFVLAHHKDTKHVHIHAMVQARSAD
;
A
#
# COMPACT_ATOMS: atom_id res chain seq x y z
N MET A 1 -15.63 -27.07 19.05
CA MET A 1 -15.79 -26.39 17.74
C MET A 1 -14.59 -25.48 17.54
N ARG A 2 -13.70 -25.75 16.56
CA ARG A 2 -12.44 -24.98 16.39
C ARG A 2 -12.75 -23.61 15.80
N THR A 3 -12.72 -22.58 16.63
CA THR A 3 -12.79 -21.17 16.23
C THR A 3 -11.47 -20.78 15.58
N HIS A 4 -11.45 -20.60 14.26
CA HIS A 4 -10.30 -20.00 13.58
C HIS A 4 -10.30 -18.49 13.85
N SER A 5 -9.61 -18.09 14.91
CA SER A 5 -9.44 -16.71 15.42
C SER A 5 -8.68 -15.76 14.48
N GLN A 6 -8.39 -16.19 13.25
CA GLN A 6 -7.45 -15.52 12.35
C GLN A 6 -8.09 -14.51 11.40
N VAL A 7 -9.40 -14.59 11.16
CA VAL A 7 -10.10 -13.64 10.29
C VAL A 7 -11.15 -12.90 11.10
N ARG A 8 -11.00 -11.58 11.15
CA ARG A 8 -11.87 -10.66 11.87
C ARG A 8 -12.39 -9.60 10.91
N PHE A 9 -13.60 -9.12 11.18
CA PHE A 9 -14.11 -7.91 10.57
C PHE A 9 -13.35 -6.69 11.08
N ALA A 10 -13.52 -5.54 10.41
CA ALA A 10 -12.84 -4.29 10.77
C ALA A 10 -13.16 -3.80 12.19
N ASN A 11 -14.31 -4.19 12.74
CA ASN A 11 -14.71 -3.92 14.13
C ASN A 11 -14.10 -4.89 15.15
N GLY A 12 -13.22 -5.80 14.72
CA GLY A 12 -12.54 -6.77 15.56
C GLY A 12 -13.32 -8.07 15.81
N GLU A 13 -14.57 -8.19 15.37
CA GLU A 13 -15.37 -9.40 15.58
C GLU A 13 -14.90 -10.57 14.69
N PRO A 14 -14.85 -11.82 15.19
CA PRO A 14 -14.44 -12.96 14.40
C PRO A 14 -15.46 -13.31 13.32
N VAL A 15 -14.97 -13.72 12.14
CA VAL A 15 -15.84 -14.21 11.06
C VAL A 15 -16.30 -15.63 11.40
N LEU A 16 -17.56 -15.78 11.79
CA LEU A 16 -18.15 -17.06 12.20
C LEU A 16 -18.60 -17.90 11.00
N GLY A 17 -18.67 -19.22 11.18
CA GLY A 17 -19.33 -20.13 10.23
C GLY A 17 -18.50 -20.64 9.05
N VAL A 18 -17.21 -20.28 8.95
CA VAL A 18 -16.36 -20.73 7.83
C VAL A 18 -15.18 -21.58 8.33
N LYS A 19 -15.12 -22.84 7.88
CA LYS A 19 -14.09 -23.82 8.30
C LYS A 19 -12.68 -23.54 7.74
N ASN A 20 -12.57 -22.62 6.78
CA ASN A 20 -11.32 -22.31 6.06
C ASN A 20 -11.12 -20.79 6.02
N SER A 21 -9.96 -20.33 6.52
CA SER A 21 -9.60 -18.91 6.59
C SER A 21 -9.59 -18.21 5.23
N ALA A 22 -9.18 -18.88 4.15
CA ALA A 22 -9.19 -18.33 2.81
C ALA A 22 -10.62 -18.07 2.31
N LYS A 23 -11.55 -18.99 2.61
CA LYS A 23 -12.98 -18.80 2.29
C LYS A 23 -13.61 -17.71 3.14
N ALA A 24 -13.17 -17.56 4.40
CA ALA A 24 -13.65 -16.50 5.29
C ALA A 24 -13.23 -15.12 4.78
N ALA A 25 -11.95 -14.96 4.42
CA ALA A 25 -11.42 -13.72 3.85
C ALA A 25 -12.09 -13.36 2.50
N ALA A 26 -12.30 -14.36 1.63
CA ALA A 26 -13.00 -14.15 0.36
C ALA A 26 -14.45 -13.66 0.57
N SER A 27 -15.16 -14.18 1.58
CA SER A 27 -16.52 -13.74 1.89
C SER A 27 -16.56 -12.29 2.39
N VAL A 28 -15.60 -11.88 3.24
CA VAL A 28 -15.46 -10.49 3.68
C VAL A 28 -15.17 -9.57 2.49
N TYR A 29 -14.27 -9.97 1.60
CA TYR A 29 -13.95 -9.22 0.39
C TYR A 29 -15.18 -9.02 -0.51
N GLU A 30 -15.97 -10.06 -0.77
CA GLU A 30 -17.18 -9.96 -1.59
C GLU A 30 -18.22 -9.00 -1.01
N GLN A 31 -18.33 -8.92 0.33
CA GLN A 31 -19.19 -7.94 1.01
C GLN A 31 -18.70 -6.49 0.83
N TRP A 32 -17.37 -6.28 0.78
CA TRP A 32 -16.77 -4.96 0.63
C TRP A 32 -16.61 -4.54 -0.83
N ARG A 33 -16.63 -5.49 -1.77
CA ARG A 33 -16.45 -5.26 -3.20
C ARG A 33 -17.31 -4.13 -3.78
N PRO A 34 -18.60 -3.96 -3.43
CA PRO A 34 -19.40 -2.84 -3.91
C PRO A 34 -18.91 -1.47 -3.41
N GLN A 35 -18.31 -1.42 -2.21
CA GLN A 35 -17.76 -0.19 -1.64
C GLN A 35 -16.46 0.21 -2.35
N PHE A 36 -15.71 -0.77 -2.87
CA PHE A 36 -14.54 -0.53 -3.72
C PHE A 36 -14.89 -0.15 -5.16
N SER A 37 -16.15 -0.36 -5.60
CA SER A 37 -16.59 -0.01 -6.95
C SER A 37 -16.88 1.49 -7.13
N GLY A 38 -17.04 2.25 -6.04
CA GLY A 38 -17.13 3.71 -6.03
C GLY A 38 -15.76 4.35 -6.20
N ARG A 39 -15.19 4.27 -7.41
CA ARG A 39 -13.92 4.95 -7.74
C ARG A 39 -14.06 6.47 -7.59
N GLU A 40 -13.57 7.03 -6.49
CA GLU A 40 -12.95 8.36 -6.62
C GLU A 40 -11.79 8.22 -7.63
N ARG A 41 -11.79 9.13 -8.62
CA ARG A 41 -10.84 9.12 -9.74
C ARG A 41 -9.40 9.15 -9.21
N ARG A 42 -8.65 8.05 -9.35
CA ARG A 42 -7.18 7.93 -9.23
C ARG A 42 -6.51 9.10 -8.48
N ASN A 43 -6.70 9.13 -7.15
CA ASN A 43 -6.24 10.23 -6.31
C ASN A 43 -4.72 10.22 -6.03
N ALA A 44 -3.98 9.26 -6.56
CA ALA A 44 -2.53 9.18 -6.39
C ALA A 44 -1.83 8.51 -7.57
N TYR A 45 -0.58 8.93 -7.80
CA TYR A 45 0.41 8.24 -8.63
C TYR A 45 1.33 7.41 -7.75
N HIS A 46 1.70 6.23 -8.22
CA HIS A 46 2.68 5.36 -7.58
C HIS A 46 3.93 5.28 -8.47
N LEU A 47 5.06 5.76 -7.96
CA LEU A 47 6.36 5.67 -8.60
C LEU A 47 7.24 4.69 -7.81
N LEU A 48 8.15 4.03 -8.52
CA LEU A 48 9.10 3.10 -7.95
C LEU A 48 10.53 3.53 -8.32
N PHE A 49 11.37 3.75 -7.31
CA PHE A 49 12.80 3.91 -7.48
C PHE A 49 13.48 2.62 -7.05
N SER A 50 14.18 1.99 -7.99
CA SER A 50 14.84 0.71 -7.77
C SER A 50 16.35 0.83 -7.95
N ALA A 51 17.10 0.15 -7.10
CA ALA A 51 18.55 0.00 -7.24
C ALA A 51 18.99 -1.45 -7.02
N LYS A 52 20.16 -1.79 -7.55
CA LYS A 52 20.77 -3.12 -7.39
C LYS A 52 20.97 -3.43 -5.91
N ALA A 53 20.90 -4.71 -5.55
CA ALA A 53 21.29 -5.21 -4.25
C ALA A 53 22.68 -4.70 -3.82
N GLY A 54 22.80 -4.30 -2.55
CA GLY A 54 24.03 -3.72 -1.97
C GLY A 54 24.17 -2.20 -2.14
N THR A 55 23.28 -1.54 -2.89
CA THR A 55 23.22 -0.07 -2.91
C THR A 55 22.76 0.46 -1.55
N ASP A 56 23.32 1.59 -1.09
CA ASP A 56 22.86 2.26 0.12
C ASP A 56 21.42 2.77 -0.04
N ALA A 57 20.48 2.15 0.68
CA ALA A 57 19.07 2.47 0.61
C ALA A 57 18.75 3.89 1.13
N ASN A 58 19.54 4.44 2.05
CA ASN A 58 19.33 5.80 2.54
C ASN A 58 19.76 6.82 1.47
N ALA A 59 20.84 6.55 0.74
CA ALA A 59 21.24 7.36 -0.40
C ALA A 59 20.18 7.35 -1.52
N VAL A 60 19.61 6.17 -1.81
CA VAL A 60 18.50 6.06 -2.79
C VAL A 60 17.24 6.78 -2.31
N MET A 61 16.90 6.70 -1.02
CA MET A 61 15.78 7.44 -0.42
C MET A 61 15.99 8.96 -0.55
N ALA A 62 17.20 9.45 -0.26
CA ALA A 62 17.53 10.87 -0.40
C ALA A 62 17.43 11.34 -1.85
N ALA A 63 17.94 10.55 -2.80
CA ALA A 63 17.83 10.85 -4.23
C ALA A 63 16.36 10.85 -4.70
N ALA A 64 15.56 9.88 -4.26
CA ALA A 64 14.13 9.84 -4.56
C ALA A 64 13.39 11.08 -4.03
N ARG A 65 13.70 11.53 -2.81
CA ARG A 65 13.15 12.78 -2.27
C ARG A 65 13.53 13.98 -3.13
N ALA A 66 14.82 14.13 -3.49
CA ALA A 66 15.27 15.25 -4.30
C ALA A 66 14.57 15.30 -5.67
N VAL A 67 14.38 14.15 -6.33
CA VAL A 67 13.61 14.08 -7.59
C VAL A 67 12.19 14.57 -7.40
N MET A 68 11.52 14.17 -6.31
CA MET A 68 10.14 14.60 -6.06
C MET A 68 10.05 16.10 -5.78
N GLU A 69 10.98 16.65 -5.00
CA GLU A 69 11.03 18.08 -4.69
C GLU A 69 11.31 18.94 -5.93
N GLU A 70 12.17 18.47 -6.84
CA GLU A 70 12.50 19.19 -8.09
C GLU A 70 11.38 19.08 -9.14
N ARG A 71 10.80 17.88 -9.31
CA ARG A 71 9.91 17.58 -10.46
C ARG A 71 8.43 17.70 -10.16
N ALA A 72 8.04 17.65 -8.89
CA ALA A 72 6.65 17.78 -8.46
C ALA A 72 6.49 18.81 -7.32
N PRO A 73 6.97 20.05 -7.50
CA PRO A 73 6.78 21.09 -6.48
C PRO A 73 5.28 21.30 -6.21
N GLY A 74 4.91 21.50 -4.94
CA GLY A 74 3.52 21.72 -4.53
C GLY A 74 2.66 20.45 -4.41
N TYR A 75 3.16 19.28 -4.82
CA TYR A 75 2.45 18.01 -4.63
C TYR A 75 2.80 17.37 -3.30
N LYS A 76 1.80 16.80 -2.62
CA LYS A 76 2.01 15.98 -1.42
C LYS A 76 2.47 14.59 -1.83
N PHE A 77 3.56 14.12 -1.23
CA PHE A 77 4.05 12.76 -1.46
C PHE A 77 4.56 12.10 -0.17
N VAL A 78 4.60 10.77 -0.18
CA VAL A 78 5.23 9.95 0.85
C VAL A 78 6.18 8.95 0.20
N LEU A 79 7.33 8.71 0.84
CA LEU A 79 8.31 7.72 0.41
C LEU A 79 8.38 6.57 1.42
N ALA A 80 8.49 5.34 0.93
CA ALA A 80 8.64 4.15 1.77
C ALA A 80 9.67 3.19 1.17
N HIS A 81 10.61 2.72 1.99
CA HIS A 81 11.54 1.66 1.60
C HIS A 81 10.95 0.30 1.98
N HIS A 82 10.77 -0.57 1.00
CA HIS A 82 10.38 -1.96 1.24
C HIS A 82 11.62 -2.84 1.42
N LYS A 83 11.73 -3.54 2.56
CA LYS A 83 12.92 -4.31 2.98
C LYS A 83 12.78 -5.84 2.77
N ASP A 84 11.75 -6.25 2.06
CA ASP A 84 11.37 -7.65 1.85
C ASP A 84 12.17 -8.33 0.71
N THR A 85 12.91 -7.56 -0.09
CA THR A 85 13.76 -8.08 -1.17
C THR A 85 15.22 -7.69 -1.02
N LYS A 86 16.11 -8.38 -1.76
CA LYS A 86 17.55 -8.05 -1.81
C LYS A 86 17.82 -6.74 -2.56
N HIS A 87 16.91 -6.32 -3.43
CA HIS A 87 17.02 -5.08 -4.19
C HIS A 87 16.42 -3.92 -3.38
N VAL A 88 16.98 -2.73 -3.53
CA VAL A 88 16.43 -1.55 -2.86
C VAL A 88 15.23 -1.06 -3.66
N HIS A 89 14.05 -1.05 -3.03
CA HIS A 89 12.82 -0.53 -3.60
C HIS A 89 12.28 0.62 -2.75
N ILE A 90 12.27 1.83 -3.30
CA ILE A 90 11.62 2.99 -2.69
C ILE A 90 10.31 3.28 -3.44
N HIS A 91 9.20 3.17 -2.75
CA HIS A 91 7.88 3.52 -3.24
C HIS A 91 7.63 5.00 -2.98
N ALA A 92 7.20 5.74 -4.00
CA ALA A 92 6.68 7.09 -3.84
C ALA A 92 5.19 7.11 -4.18
N MET A 93 4.36 7.50 -3.22
CA MET A 93 2.95 7.77 -3.45
C MET A 93 2.76 9.28 -3.49
N VAL A 94 2.23 9.78 -4.61
CA VAL A 94 2.07 11.22 -4.88
C VAL A 94 0.59 11.49 -5.03
N GLN A 95 0.04 12.45 -4.29
CA GLN A 95 -1.34 12.87 -4.48
C GLN A 95 -1.52 13.42 -5.90
N ALA A 96 -2.61 13.05 -6.59
CA ALA A 96 -2.82 13.45 -7.99
C ALA A 96 -3.26 14.91 -8.16
N ARG A 97 -3.73 15.56 -7.08
CA ARG A 97 -4.00 16.99 -7.00
C ARG A 97 -2.80 17.69 -6.37
N SER A 98 -2.36 18.81 -6.95
CA SER A 98 -1.44 19.70 -6.25
C SER A 98 -2.17 20.33 -5.06
N ALA A 99 -1.42 20.84 -4.08
CA ALA A 99 -2.00 21.47 -2.89
C ALA A 99 -2.53 22.90 -3.14
N ASP A 100 -2.82 23.25 -4.40
CA ASP A 100 -3.24 24.59 -4.85
C ASP A 100 -4.72 24.63 -5.28
#